data_AF-A0A7V9RM51-F1
#
_entry.id   AF-A0A7V9RM51-F1
#
_cell.length_a   1.000
_cell.length_b   1.000
_cell.length_c   1.000
_cell.angle_alpha   90.00
_cell.angle_beta   90.00
_cell.angle_gamma   90.00
#
_symmetry.space_group_name_H-M   'P 1'
#
loop_
_entity.id
_entity.type
_entity.pdbx_description
1 polymer ?
#
loop_
_entity_poly.entity_id
_entity_poly.type
_entity_poly.pdbx_seq_one_letter_code
_entity_poly.pdbx_strand_id
1 'polypeptide(L)'
;MRAAALIAFVCGVCLLQWQATLPSAISIAFLACTAVITLAVSGWFRGHPAARASGLLAIICIGFAYAAAHATWRMSDELAPDDEGRDVAITGVVASLPVKLERGVRFEFDVQPVTGQQKVPSRLLLGWYSGDTVVQPAERWSFTVRLKRPHGTMNPGGFDFEAWMLERNLRASG
;
A
#
# COMPACT_ATOMS: atom_id res chain seq x y z
N MET A 1 -0.24 -31.98 -8.68
CA MET A 1 -1.25 -30.92 -8.96
C MET A 1 -1.20 -29.76 -7.97
N ARG A 2 -1.12 -29.99 -6.65
CA ARG A 2 -1.08 -28.91 -5.64
C ARG A 2 0.12 -27.96 -5.78
N ALA A 3 1.32 -28.48 -5.99
CA ALA A 3 2.52 -27.66 -6.18
C ALA A 3 2.44 -26.78 -7.45
N ALA A 4 1.97 -27.33 -8.57
CA ALA A 4 1.81 -26.58 -9.82
C ALA A 4 0.79 -25.44 -9.69
N ALA A 5 -0.31 -25.66 -8.96
CA ALA A 5 -1.29 -24.61 -8.67
C ALA A 5 -0.71 -23.50 -7.79
N LEU A 6 0.07 -23.84 -6.76
CA LEU A 6 0.75 -22.85 -5.92
C LEU A 6 1.77 -22.03 -6.73
N ILE A 7 2.59 -22.69 -7.54
CA ILE A 7 3.55 -22.02 -8.43
C ILE A 7 2.82 -21.11 -9.40
N ALA A 8 1.74 -21.57 -10.04
CA ALA A 8 0.91 -20.76 -10.93
C ALA A 8 0.37 -19.50 -10.22
N PHE A 9 -0.16 -19.65 -9.01
CA PHE A 9 -0.66 -18.53 -8.23
C PHE A 9 0.44 -17.52 -7.91
N VAL A 10 1.59 -17.99 -7.42
CA VAL A 10 2.75 -17.15 -7.10
C VAL A 10 3.28 -16.45 -8.35
N CYS A 11 3.36 -17.13 -9.50
CA CYS A 11 3.71 -16.50 -10.78
C CYS A 11 2.76 -15.35 -11.11
N GLY A 12 1.45 -15.52 -10.90
CA GLY A 12 0.48 -14.43 -11.06
C GLY A 12 0.77 -13.21 -10.19
N VAL A 13 1.12 -13.44 -8.92
CA VAL A 13 1.52 -12.36 -7.98
C VAL A 13 2.80 -11.67 -8.46
N CYS A 14 3.82 -12.44 -8.87
CA CYS A 14 5.08 -11.88 -9.37
C CYS A 14 4.91 -11.07 -10.65
N LEU A 15 4.03 -11.50 -11.57
CA LEU A 15 3.76 -10.78 -12.81
C LEU A 15 3.20 -9.37 -12.58
N LEU A 16 2.44 -9.17 -11.50
CA LEU A 16 1.96 -7.83 -11.14
C LEU A 16 3.11 -6.89 -10.76
N GLN A 17 4.17 -7.40 -10.13
CA GLN A 17 5.31 -6.58 -9.67
C GLN A 17 6.10 -5.96 -10.84
N TRP A 18 5.92 -6.45 -12.06
CA TRP A 18 6.51 -5.86 -13.27
C TRP A 18 5.62 -4.80 -13.92
N GLN A 19 4.43 -4.54 -13.39
CA GLN A 19 3.55 -3.49 -13.90
C GLN A 19 3.91 -2.16 -13.25
N ALA A 20 4.12 -1.13 -14.08
CA ALA A 20 4.38 0.23 -13.61
C ALA A 20 3.11 0.91 -13.08
N THR A 21 1.93 0.44 -13.50
CA THR A 21 0.64 1.00 -13.09
C THR A 21 -0.32 -0.10 -12.65
N LEU A 22 -1.16 0.24 -11.67
CA LEU A 22 -2.20 -0.68 -11.23
C LEU A 22 -3.33 -0.76 -12.26
N PRO A 23 -3.79 -1.97 -12.61
CA PRO A 23 -5.00 -2.14 -13.39
C PRO A 23 -6.21 -1.53 -12.69
N SER A 24 -7.17 -1.03 -13.46
CA SER A 24 -8.41 -0.48 -12.90
C SER A 24 -9.18 -1.54 -12.09
N ALA A 25 -9.96 -1.11 -11.09
CA ALA A 25 -10.78 -2.01 -10.28
C ALA A 25 -11.75 -2.86 -11.13
N ILE A 26 -12.27 -2.29 -12.23
CA ILE A 26 -13.14 -2.98 -13.18
C ILE A 26 -12.37 -4.09 -13.90
N SER A 27 -11.16 -3.80 -14.38
CA SER A 27 -10.29 -4.79 -15.04
C SER A 27 -9.94 -5.94 -14.10
N ILE A 28 -9.64 -5.64 -12.83
CA ILE A 28 -9.35 -6.66 -11.80
C ILE A 28 -10.58 -7.55 -11.57
N ALA A 29 -11.76 -6.96 -11.40
CA ALA A 29 -12.99 -7.70 -11.17
C ALA A 29 -13.36 -8.59 -12.38
N PHE A 30 -13.23 -8.07 -13.59
CA PHE A 30 -13.48 -8.83 -14.82
C PHE A 30 -12.50 -10.02 -14.95
N LEU A 31 -11.20 -9.79 -14.70
CA LEU A 31 -10.19 -10.85 -14.73
C LEU A 31 -10.46 -11.93 -13.68
N ALA A 32 -10.82 -11.52 -12.45
CA ALA A 32 -11.16 -12.47 -11.38
C ALA A 32 -12.38 -13.32 -11.75
N CYS A 33 -13.46 -12.71 -12.24
CA CYS A 33 -14.67 -13.42 -12.64
C CYS A 33 -14.42 -14.42 -13.77
N THR A 34 -13.73 -13.98 -14.83
CA THR A 34 -13.41 -14.85 -15.98
C THR A 34 -12.47 -15.99 -15.58
N ALA A 35 -11.50 -15.75 -14.71
CA ALA A 35 -10.60 -16.78 -14.20
C ALA A 35 -11.34 -17.81 -13.33
N VAL A 36 -12.24 -17.39 -12.44
CA VAL A 36 -13.07 -18.30 -11.63
C VAL A 36 -13.96 -19.17 -12.50
N ILE A 37 -14.63 -18.60 -13.51
CA ILE A 37 -15.45 -19.35 -14.47
C ILE A 37 -14.59 -20.38 -15.22
N THR A 38 -13.41 -19.96 -15.72
CA THR A 38 -12.49 -20.86 -16.44
C THR A 38 -11.99 -21.99 -15.55
N LEU A 39 -11.73 -21.73 -14.26
CA LEU A 39 -11.33 -22.74 -13.29
C LEU A 39 -12.46 -23.74 -13.00
N ALA A 40 -13.70 -23.25 -12.89
CA ALA A 40 -14.87 -24.11 -12.69
C ALA A 40 -15.11 -25.03 -13.90
N VAL A 41 -15.07 -24.47 -15.12
CA VAL A 41 -15.25 -25.20 -16.38
C VAL A 41 -14.13 -26.23 -16.58
N SER A 42 -12.87 -25.86 -16.36
CA SER A 42 -11.76 -26.82 -16.44
C SER A 42 -11.86 -27.94 -15.40
N GLY A 43 -12.46 -27.68 -14.24
CA GLY A 43 -12.81 -28.68 -13.23
C GLY A 43 -13.87 -29.69 -13.68
N TRP A 44 -14.73 -29.34 -14.64
CA TRP A 44 -15.69 -30.27 -15.25
C TRP A 44 -15.04 -31.20 -16.29
N PHE A 45 -14.00 -30.74 -16.99
CA PHE A 45 -13.34 -31.47 -18.08
C PHE A 45 -11.96 -32.06 -17.68
N ARG A 46 -11.84 -32.59 -16.45
CA ARG A 46 -10.57 -33.05 -15.82
C ARG A 46 -9.76 -34.12 -16.59
N GLY A 47 -10.34 -34.72 -17.64
CA GLY A 47 -9.71 -35.71 -18.51
C GLY A 47 -8.81 -35.14 -19.63
N HIS A 48 -8.98 -33.87 -20.01
CA HIS A 48 -8.26 -33.30 -21.16
C HIS A 48 -7.02 -32.49 -20.74
N PRO A 49 -5.87 -32.64 -21.44
CA PRO A 49 -4.67 -31.85 -21.15
C PRO A 49 -4.93 -30.35 -21.32
N ALA A 50 -5.78 -29.95 -22.28
CA ALA A 50 -6.22 -28.58 -22.47
C ALA A 50 -6.93 -27.99 -21.23
N ALA A 51 -7.74 -28.79 -20.53
CA ALA A 51 -8.42 -28.35 -19.30
C ALA A 51 -7.43 -28.13 -18.15
N ARG A 52 -6.34 -28.92 -18.09
CA ARG A 52 -5.28 -28.72 -17.10
C ARG A 52 -4.51 -27.43 -17.35
N ALA A 53 -4.18 -27.15 -18.62
CA ALA A 53 -3.49 -25.93 -19.00
C ALA A 53 -4.34 -24.68 -18.73
N SER A 54 -5.62 -24.70 -19.11
CA SER A 54 -6.54 -23.58 -18.86
C SER A 54 -6.80 -23.36 -17.37
N GLY A 55 -6.87 -24.43 -16.57
CA GLY A 55 -6.97 -24.33 -15.11
C GLY A 55 -5.74 -23.68 -14.47
N LEU A 56 -4.52 -24.01 -14.93
CA LEU A 56 -3.30 -23.36 -14.45
C LEU A 56 -3.24 -21.88 -14.84
N LEU A 57 -3.62 -21.55 -16.08
CA LEU A 57 -3.70 -20.15 -16.53
C LEU A 57 -4.71 -19.36 -15.70
N ALA A 58 -5.89 -19.94 -15.40
CA ALA A 58 -6.87 -19.32 -14.53
C ALA A 58 -6.31 -19.04 -13.13
N ILE A 59 -5.51 -19.95 -12.57
CA ILE A 59 -4.88 -19.76 -11.26
C ILE A 59 -3.82 -18.63 -11.31
N ILE A 60 -3.06 -18.50 -12.39
CA ILE A 60 -2.17 -17.33 -12.61
C ILE A 60 -2.99 -16.04 -12.58
N CYS A 61 -4.10 -15.98 -13.33
CA CYS A 61 -4.96 -14.80 -13.37
C CYS A 61 -5.58 -14.48 -12.00
N ILE A 62 -5.97 -15.50 -11.21
CA ILE A 62 -6.46 -15.34 -9.85
C ILE A 62 -5.37 -14.75 -8.94
N GLY A 63 -4.13 -15.26 -9.01
CA GLY A 63 -3.00 -14.71 -8.27
C GLY A 63 -2.71 -13.26 -8.61
N PHE A 64 -2.74 -12.92 -9.89
CA PHE A 64 -2.59 -11.54 -10.36
C PHE A 64 -3.71 -10.64 -9.85
N ALA A 65 -4.98 -11.05 -10.00
CA ALA A 65 -6.12 -10.25 -9.57
C ALA A 65 -6.15 -10.06 -8.04
N TYR A 66 -5.78 -11.10 -7.27
CA TYR A 66 -5.63 -11.02 -5.82
C TYR A 66 -4.58 -9.98 -5.42
N ALA A 67 -3.38 -10.06 -6.00
CA ALA A 67 -2.31 -9.11 -5.72
C ALA A 67 -2.70 -7.68 -6.13
N ALA A 68 -3.40 -7.51 -7.26
CA ALA A 68 -3.84 -6.22 -7.75
C ALA A 68 -4.91 -5.59 -6.85
N ALA A 69 -5.87 -6.40 -6.36
CA ALA A 69 -6.85 -5.95 -5.39
C ALA A 69 -6.19 -5.51 -4.07
N HIS A 70 -5.22 -6.29 -3.58
CA HIS A 70 -4.45 -5.95 -2.38
C HIS A 70 -3.66 -4.65 -2.53
N ALA A 71 -2.98 -4.48 -3.67
CA ALA A 71 -2.21 -3.27 -3.97
C ALA A 71 -3.14 -2.06 -4.08
N THR A 72 -4.27 -2.15 -4.80
CA THR A 72 -5.26 -1.08 -4.89
C THR A 72 -5.80 -0.68 -3.52
N TRP A 73 -6.13 -1.66 -2.66
CA TRP A 73 -6.57 -1.37 -1.30
C TRP A 73 -5.48 -0.66 -0.48
N ARG A 74 -4.23 -1.15 -0.51
CA ARG A 74 -3.11 -0.52 0.20
C ARG A 74 -2.77 0.88 -0.32
N MET A 75 -2.91 1.12 -1.61
CA MET A 75 -2.63 2.42 -2.22
C MET A 75 -3.78 3.42 -2.04
N SER A 76 -4.99 2.95 -1.73
CA SER A 76 -6.17 3.82 -1.52
C SER A 76 -6.11 4.71 -0.28
N ASP A 77 -5.27 4.36 0.69
CA ASP A 77 -4.91 5.24 1.82
C ASP A 77 -3.81 6.21 1.35
N GLU A 78 -4.19 7.30 0.70
CA GLU A 78 -3.27 8.31 0.20
C GLU A 78 -3.79 9.72 0.54
N LEU A 79 -2.86 10.64 0.75
CA LEU A 79 -3.17 12.06 0.89
C LEU A 79 -3.71 12.59 -0.44
N ALA A 80 -4.87 13.25 -0.41
CA ALA A 80 -5.45 13.81 -1.62
C ALA A 80 -4.48 14.84 -2.25
N PRO A 81 -4.34 14.88 -3.58
CA PRO A 81 -3.45 15.83 -4.26
C PRO A 81 -3.73 17.29 -3.89
N ASP A 82 -5.00 17.62 -3.63
CA ASP A 82 -5.42 18.98 -3.26
C ASP A 82 -5.03 19.37 -1.83
N ASP A 83 -4.67 18.40 -0.97
CA ASP A 83 -4.31 18.60 0.43
C ASP A 83 -2.79 18.65 0.65
N GLU A 84 -2.02 18.28 -0.38
CA GLU A 84 -0.56 18.36 -0.36
C GLU A 84 -0.09 19.82 -0.21
N GLY A 85 0.83 20.05 0.73
CA GLY A 85 1.39 21.37 0.98
C GLY A 85 0.46 22.35 1.72
N ARG A 86 -0.73 21.92 2.13
CA ARG A 86 -1.64 22.71 2.97
C ARG A 86 -1.44 22.42 4.45
N ASP A 87 -1.77 23.40 5.28
CA ASP A 87 -1.73 23.25 6.72
C ASP A 87 -2.99 22.49 7.17
N VAL A 88 -2.80 21.30 7.71
CA VAL A 88 -3.88 20.41 8.15
C VAL A 88 -3.73 20.16 9.64
N ALA A 89 -4.82 20.38 10.38
CA ALA A 89 -4.89 20.05 11.80
C ALA A 89 -5.16 18.55 11.96
N ILE A 90 -4.24 17.84 12.59
CA ILE A 90 -4.33 16.41 12.89
C ILE A 90 -4.28 16.18 14.40
N THR A 91 -4.98 15.16 14.85
CA THR A 91 -4.90 14.69 16.25
C THR A 91 -4.67 13.19 16.24
N GLY A 92 -3.82 12.70 17.13
CA GLY A 92 -3.36 11.32 17.05
C GLY A 92 -2.34 10.98 18.14
N VAL A 93 -1.66 9.86 17.96
CA VAL A 93 -0.71 9.32 18.94
C VAL A 93 0.65 9.09 18.28
N VAL A 94 1.72 9.38 19.03
CA VAL A 94 3.10 9.07 18.62
C VAL A 94 3.28 7.55 18.65
N ALA A 95 3.36 6.94 17.47
CA ALA A 95 3.34 5.49 17.28
C ALA A 95 4.72 4.83 17.40
N SER A 96 5.80 5.58 17.20
CA SER A 96 7.18 5.06 17.30
C SER A 96 7.99 5.79 18.35
N LEU A 97 9.12 5.20 18.75
CA LEU A 97 10.14 5.93 19.50
C LEU A 97 10.69 7.06 18.63
N PRO A 98 10.71 8.32 19.11
CA PRO A 98 11.27 9.43 18.35
C PRO A 98 12.76 9.27 18.10
N VAL A 99 13.16 9.32 16.83
CA VAL A 99 14.54 9.23 16.40
C VAL A 99 15.12 10.63 16.35
N LYS A 100 16.22 10.87 17.08
CA LYS A 100 16.94 12.16 17.05
C LYS A 100 17.68 12.32 15.72
N LEU A 101 17.51 13.48 15.10
CA LEU A 101 18.24 13.94 13.93
C LEU A 101 19.22 15.05 14.36
N GLU A 102 20.08 15.49 13.44
CA GLU A 102 20.96 16.65 13.71
C GLU A 102 20.17 17.91 14.09
N ARG A 103 18.97 18.07 13.55
CA ARG A 103 18.06 19.18 13.83
C ARG A 103 16.67 18.62 14.13
N GLY A 104 16.39 18.32 15.39
CA GLY A 104 15.06 17.89 15.85
C GLY A 104 14.88 16.37 15.95
N VAL A 105 13.63 15.93 15.94
CA VAL A 105 13.24 14.52 16.06
C VAL A 105 12.29 14.12 14.95
N ARG A 106 12.29 12.84 14.58
CA ARG A 106 11.34 12.27 13.64
C ARG A 106 10.66 11.06 14.26
N PHE A 107 9.36 10.94 14.04
CA PHE A 107 8.55 9.87 14.62
C PHE A 107 7.38 9.52 13.69
N GLU A 108 6.90 8.30 13.83
CA GLU A 108 5.66 7.83 13.21
C GLU A 108 4.47 8.27 14.06
N PHE A 109 3.40 8.72 13.42
CA PHE A 109 2.21 9.26 14.07
C PHE A 109 0.95 8.61 13.53
N ASP A 110 0.17 7.98 14.42
CA ASP A 110 -1.11 7.37 14.10
C ASP A 110 -2.22 8.41 14.27
N VAL A 111 -2.84 8.79 13.15
CA VAL A 111 -3.90 9.80 13.09
C VAL A 111 -5.21 9.19 13.58
N GLN A 112 -5.85 9.87 14.52
CA GLN A 112 -7.20 9.51 14.93
C GLN A 112 -8.19 10.06 13.89
N PRO A 113 -9.07 9.22 13.31
CA PRO A 113 -10.09 9.70 12.39
C PRO A 113 -11.07 10.62 13.13
N VAL A 114 -11.24 11.84 12.61
CA VAL A 114 -12.22 12.81 13.11
C VAL A 114 -13.26 13.03 12.03
N THR A 115 -14.53 12.83 12.39
CA THR A 115 -15.66 13.04 11.48
C THR A 115 -15.70 14.51 11.03
N GLY A 116 -15.70 14.74 9.71
CA GLY A 116 -15.76 16.08 9.12
C GLY A 116 -14.41 16.78 8.91
N GLN A 117 -13.29 16.12 9.24
CA GLN A 117 -11.95 16.59 8.85
C GLN A 117 -11.55 16.07 7.45
N GLN A 118 -10.54 16.75 6.88
CA GLN A 118 -9.92 16.40 5.62
C GLN A 118 -9.38 14.96 5.63
N LYS A 119 -9.40 14.28 4.48
CA LYS A 119 -9.00 12.87 4.39
C LYS A 119 -7.48 12.77 4.45
N VAL A 120 -6.96 12.64 5.67
CA VAL A 120 -5.53 12.44 5.95
C VAL A 120 -5.26 10.94 6.11
N PRO A 121 -4.10 10.44 5.64
CA PRO A 121 -3.76 9.04 5.84
C PRO A 121 -3.64 8.63 7.30
N SER A 122 -3.89 7.35 7.56
CA SER A 122 -3.94 6.80 8.92
C SER A 122 -2.62 6.88 9.68
N ARG A 123 -1.49 6.75 8.99
CA ARG A 123 -0.15 6.76 9.58
C ARG A 123 0.81 7.67 8.80
N LEU A 124 1.46 8.56 9.53
CA LEU A 124 2.29 9.64 9.00
C LEU A 124 3.71 9.59 9.56
N LEU A 125 4.67 10.14 8.82
CA LEU A 125 6.03 10.38 9.29
C LEU A 125 6.23 11.88 9.54
N LEU A 126 6.35 12.28 10.81
CA LEU A 126 6.46 13.69 11.18
C LEU A 126 7.87 14.05 11.64
N GLY A 127 8.35 15.23 11.25
CA GLY A 127 9.54 15.89 11.76
C GLY A 127 9.18 17.03 12.70
N TRP A 128 9.81 17.07 13.87
CA TRP A 128 9.62 18.11 14.87
C TRP A 128 10.95 18.80 15.16
N TYR A 129 11.02 20.10 14.86
CA TYR A 129 12.24 20.91 14.93
C TYR A 129 12.23 21.91 16.11
N SER A 130 11.20 21.89 16.96
CA SER A 130 11.09 22.81 18.10
C SER A 130 11.88 22.30 19.31
N GLY A 131 12.69 23.17 19.91
CA GLY A 131 13.74 22.79 20.87
C GLY A 131 13.29 22.53 22.30
N ASP A 132 12.16 23.10 22.73
CA ASP A 132 11.80 23.08 24.15
C ASP A 132 10.86 21.92 24.53
N THR A 133 10.05 21.46 23.58
CA THR A 133 9.06 20.41 23.80
C THR A 133 9.58 19.07 23.32
N VAL A 134 9.80 18.14 24.26
CA VAL A 134 10.21 16.76 23.96
C VAL A 134 8.97 15.91 23.72
N VAL A 135 8.82 15.42 22.49
CA VAL A 135 7.78 14.44 22.14
C VAL A 135 8.17 13.07 22.69
N GLN A 136 7.25 12.40 23.39
CA GLN A 136 7.45 11.03 23.90
C GLN A 136 6.58 10.01 23.16
N PRO A 137 7.01 8.74 23.08
CA PRO A 137 6.18 7.68 22.51
C PRO A 137 4.87 7.52 23.28
N ALA A 138 3.81 7.10 22.57
CA ALA A 138 2.46 6.90 23.09
C ALA A 138 1.74 8.16 23.63
N GLU A 139 2.30 9.35 23.44
CA GLU A 139 1.61 10.59 23.76
C GLU A 139 0.57 10.96 22.70
N ARG A 140 -0.55 11.53 23.16
CA ARG A 140 -1.56 12.11 22.29
C ARG A 140 -1.22 13.58 22.03
N TRP A 141 -1.16 13.94 20.76
CA TRP A 141 -0.87 15.29 20.31
C TRP A 141 -1.90 15.81 19.32
N SER A 142 -2.03 17.12 19.27
CA SER A 142 -2.73 17.85 18.21
C SER A 142 -1.72 18.76 17.53
N PHE A 143 -1.52 18.56 16.23
CA PHE A 143 -0.54 19.28 15.43
C PHE A 143 -1.20 19.93 14.23
N THR A 144 -0.72 21.10 13.85
CA THR A 144 -0.96 21.65 12.51
C THR A 144 0.27 21.33 11.67
N VAL A 145 0.12 20.46 10.68
CA VAL A 145 1.23 19.95 9.87
C VAL A 145 1.02 20.29 8.40
N ARG A 146 2.12 20.38 7.66
CA ARG A 146 2.10 20.52 6.20
C ARG A 146 2.58 19.24 5.56
N LEU A 147 1.64 18.42 5.11
CA LEU A 147 1.94 17.09 4.60
C LEU A 147 2.32 17.11 3.12
N LYS A 148 3.18 16.17 2.77
CA LYS A 148 3.58 15.83 1.41
C LYS A 148 3.35 14.36 1.15
N ARG A 149 2.99 14.02 -0.09
CA ARG A 149 2.89 12.64 -0.52
C ARG A 149 4.28 12.01 -0.55
N PRO A 150 4.41 10.69 -0.30
CA PRO A 150 5.68 9.99 -0.47
C PRO A 150 6.20 10.22 -1.89
N HIS A 151 7.29 10.97 -2.01
CA HIS A 151 8.01 11.16 -3.26
C HIS A 151 9.49 10.94 -2.98
N GLY A 152 10.05 9.93 -3.62
CA GLY A 152 11.46 9.61 -3.62
C GLY A 152 12.17 10.38 -4.73
N THR A 153 13.44 10.69 -4.50
CA THR A 153 14.30 11.08 -5.62
C THR A 153 14.74 9.80 -6.32
N MET A 154 14.65 9.75 -7.66
CA MET A 154 15.12 8.61 -8.43
C MET A 154 16.66 8.59 -8.40
N ASN A 155 17.23 7.87 -7.43
CA ASN A 155 18.68 7.74 -7.24
C ASN A 155 19.11 6.29 -7.50
N PRO A 156 19.72 5.97 -8.66
CA PRO A 156 20.18 4.63 -8.97
C PRO A 156 21.14 4.08 -7.90
N GLY A 157 20.80 2.94 -7.29
CA GLY A 157 21.59 2.34 -6.18
C GLY A 157 21.43 3.04 -4.83
N GLY A 158 20.59 4.06 -4.75
CA GLY A 158 20.26 4.78 -3.53
C GLY A 158 19.14 4.10 -2.73
N PHE A 159 18.77 4.74 -1.63
CA PHE A 159 17.68 4.31 -0.76
C PHE A 159 16.31 4.60 -1.41
N ASP A 160 15.47 3.57 -1.52
CA ASP A 160 14.10 3.71 -2.01
C ASP A 160 13.17 4.16 -0.87
N PHE A 161 12.99 5.48 -0.77
CA PHE A 161 12.18 6.11 0.27
C PHE A 161 10.69 5.75 0.16
N GLU A 162 10.15 5.66 -1.06
CA GLU A 162 8.73 5.36 -1.28
C GLU A 162 8.40 3.93 -0.89
N ALA A 163 9.23 2.96 -1.31
CA ALA A 163 9.08 1.56 -0.93
C ALA A 163 9.16 1.40 0.60
N TRP A 164 10.16 2.02 1.24
CA TRP A 164 10.31 1.98 2.69
C TRP A 164 9.11 2.59 3.44
N MET A 165 8.56 3.70 2.95
CA MET A 165 7.36 4.30 3.54
C MET A 165 6.15 3.35 3.39
N LEU A 166 5.97 2.78 2.19
CA LEU A 166 4.88 1.85 1.91
C LEU A 166 4.95 0.60 2.80
N GLU A 167 6.14 0.02 2.98
CA GLU A 167 6.37 -1.13 3.86
C GLU A 167 5.94 -0.86 5.31
N ARG A 168 6.10 0.39 5.78
CA ARG A 168 5.73 0.82 7.13
C ARG A 168 4.31 1.35 7.24
N ASN A 169 3.53 1.29 6.16
CA ASN A 169 2.22 1.92 6.04
C ASN A 169 2.24 3.44 6.27
N LEU A 170 3.39 4.09 6.04
CA LEU A 170 3.52 5.54 6.06
C LEU A 170 3.05 6.08 4.71
N ARG A 171 2.04 6.94 4.71
CA ARG A 171 1.38 7.38 3.47
C ARG A 171 1.44 8.89 3.25
N ALA A 172 2.06 9.62 4.16
CA ALA A 172 2.50 11.01 3.98
C ALA A 172 3.60 11.36 4.98
N SER A 173 4.33 12.44 4.69
CA SER A 173 5.38 12.98 5.57
C SER A 173 5.30 14.50 5.68
N GLY A 174 5.78 15.08 6.79
CA GLY A 174 5.70 16.52 7.05
C GLY A 174 6.65 16.99 8.13
#